data_AF-A0A2R8Y586-F1
#
_entry.id   AF-A0A2R8Y586-F1
#
_cell.length_a   1.000
_cell.length_b   1.000
_cell.length_c   1.000
_cell.angle_alpha   90.00
_cell.angle_beta   90.00
_cell.angle_gamma   90.00
#
_symmetry.space_group_name_H-M   'P 1'
#
loop_
_entity.id
_entity.type
_entity.pdbx_description
1 polymer ?
#
loop_
_entity_poly.entity_id
_entity_poly.type
_entity_poly.pdbx_seq_one_letter_code
_entity_poly.pdbx_strand_id
1 'polypeptide(L)'
;MQRADSEQPSKRPRCDDSPRTPSNTPSAEADWSPGLELHPDYKTWGPEQVCSFLRRGGFEEPVLLKNIRENEITGALLPCLDESRFENLGVSSLGERKKLLSYIQRLVQIHVDTMKVINDPIHGHIELHPLLVRIIDTPQFQRLRYIKQLGGGWGI
;
A
#
# COMPACT_ATOMS: atom_id res chain seq x y z
N MET A 1 8.12 -54.88 -33.42
CA MET A 1 9.19 -54.22 -32.64
C MET A 1 10.13 -53.54 -33.61
N GLN A 2 10.65 -52.37 -33.21
CA GLN A 2 11.68 -51.53 -33.83
C GLN A 2 11.21 -50.48 -34.85
N ARG A 3 11.26 -49.22 -34.40
CA ARG A 3 11.17 -47.98 -35.19
C ARG A 3 12.58 -47.62 -35.65
N ALA A 4 12.68 -47.14 -36.88
CA ALA A 4 13.90 -46.66 -37.52
C ALA A 4 14.14 -45.17 -37.19
N ASP A 5 15.43 -44.85 -37.07
CA ASP A 5 16.02 -43.57 -36.74
C ASP A 5 16.37 -42.76 -38.00
N SER A 6 16.52 -41.45 -37.79
CA SER A 6 17.35 -40.49 -38.55
C SER A 6 16.97 -40.12 -39.99
N GLU A 7 16.66 -38.82 -40.22
CA GLU A 7 17.29 -37.98 -41.26
C GLU A 7 16.84 -36.49 -41.14
N GLN A 8 17.81 -35.57 -41.12
CA GLN A 8 17.69 -34.12 -41.32
C GLN A 8 18.29 -33.82 -42.72
N PRO A 9 17.81 -32.87 -43.56
CA PRO A 9 18.35 -31.49 -43.59
C PRO A 9 17.32 -30.44 -44.14
N SER A 10 17.45 -29.10 -44.04
CA SER A 10 18.41 -28.25 -44.79
C SER A 10 18.07 -26.75 -44.63
N LYS A 11 19.12 -25.90 -44.72
CA LYS A 11 19.18 -24.47 -45.13
C LYS A 11 18.93 -23.35 -44.09
N ARG A 12 20.04 -22.68 -43.75
CA ARG A 12 20.11 -21.28 -43.29
C ARG A 12 20.54 -20.38 -44.48
N PRO A 13 20.06 -19.14 -44.60
CA PRO A 13 20.83 -18.07 -45.22
C PRO A 13 21.72 -17.38 -44.17
N ARG A 14 22.99 -17.15 -44.53
CA ARG A 14 23.94 -16.31 -43.79
C ARG A 14 23.65 -14.83 -44.10
N CYS A 15 23.67 -13.99 -43.07
CA CYS A 15 24.09 -12.60 -43.19
C CYS A 15 25.24 -12.40 -42.19
N ASP A 16 26.46 -12.25 -42.71
CA ASP A 16 27.57 -11.64 -41.99
C ASP A 16 27.37 -10.12 -42.03
N ASP A 17 27.26 -9.48 -40.87
CA ASP A 17 28.28 -8.55 -40.36
C ASP A 17 27.79 -7.87 -39.07
N SER A 18 28.59 -8.05 -38.01
CA SER A 18 28.46 -7.44 -36.69
C SER A 18 29.03 -6.00 -36.71
N PRO A 19 28.66 -5.06 -35.81
CA PRO A 19 29.19 -5.19 -34.46
C PRO A 19 28.29 -4.70 -33.30
N ARG A 20 28.36 -5.51 -32.22
CA ARG A 20 28.45 -5.11 -30.80
C ARG A 20 27.13 -5.00 -30.00
N THR A 21 26.88 -6.09 -29.28
CA THR A 21 26.06 -6.26 -28.06
C THR A 21 26.47 -5.29 -26.93
N PRO A 22 25.58 -5.02 -25.95
CA PRO A 22 25.56 -5.94 -24.79
C PRO A 22 24.16 -6.33 -24.29
N SER A 23 24.11 -7.62 -23.92
CA SER A 23 23.26 -8.27 -22.92
C SER A 23 21.78 -7.86 -22.81
N ASN A 24 20.92 -8.63 -23.48
CA ASN A 24 19.56 -8.82 -23.01
C ASN A 24 19.58 -9.82 -21.85
N THR A 25 19.57 -9.31 -20.62
CA THR A 25 18.94 -10.02 -19.51
C THR A 25 17.46 -10.15 -19.88
N PRO A 26 16.83 -11.35 -19.85
CA PRO A 26 15.40 -11.44 -20.07
C PRO A 26 14.73 -10.80 -18.86
N SER A 27 14.37 -9.52 -19.01
CA SER A 27 13.45 -8.85 -18.12
C SER A 27 12.14 -9.62 -18.26
N ALA A 28 11.82 -10.39 -17.23
CA ALA A 28 10.52 -10.99 -17.08
C ALA A 28 9.53 -9.82 -16.90
N GLU A 29 9.01 -9.34 -18.03
CA GLU A 29 7.75 -8.61 -18.10
C GLU A 29 6.64 -9.61 -17.72
N ALA A 30 6.60 -9.92 -16.43
CA ALA A 30 5.39 -10.36 -15.78
C ALA A 30 4.57 -9.10 -15.57
N ASP A 31 3.57 -8.96 -16.43
CA ASP A 31 2.37 -8.16 -16.31
C ASP A 31 1.82 -8.24 -14.87
N TRP A 32 2.37 -7.42 -13.98
CA TRP A 32 1.93 -7.29 -12.60
C TRP A 32 0.98 -6.10 -12.53
N SER A 33 -0.28 -6.38 -12.82
CA SER A 33 -1.38 -5.69 -12.13
C SER A 33 -1.79 -6.54 -10.92
N PRO A 34 -1.03 -6.57 -9.81
CA PRO A 34 -1.63 -6.96 -8.55
C PRO A 34 -2.53 -5.79 -8.16
N GLY A 35 -3.80 -6.05 -7.89
CA GLY A 35 -4.62 -5.08 -7.15
C GLY A 35 -3.82 -4.68 -5.93
N LEU A 36 -3.27 -3.45 -5.94
CA LEU A 36 -2.42 -2.97 -4.87
C LEU A 36 -3.30 -2.94 -3.64
N GLU A 37 -3.16 -3.95 -2.77
CA GLU A 37 -3.78 -3.94 -1.46
C GLU A 37 -3.24 -2.70 -0.75
N LEU A 38 -4.07 -1.65 -0.73
CA LEU A 38 -3.72 -0.41 -0.08
C LEU A 38 -3.49 -0.74 1.39
N HIS A 39 -2.31 -0.38 1.88
CA HIS A 39 -1.93 -0.62 3.26
C HIS A 39 -3.00 -0.03 4.20
N PRO A 40 -3.43 -0.73 5.27
CA PRO A 40 -4.53 -0.27 6.14
C PRO A 40 -4.24 1.08 6.80
N ASP A 41 -2.98 1.34 7.11
CA ASP A 41 -2.54 2.65 7.57
C ASP A 41 -2.29 3.55 6.36
N TYR A 42 -3.13 4.57 6.20
CA TYR A 42 -3.00 5.55 5.13
C TYR A 42 -1.80 6.48 5.34
N LYS A 43 -1.28 6.61 6.56
CA LYS A 43 -0.15 7.51 6.87
C LYS A 43 1.14 7.06 6.18
N THR A 44 1.26 5.78 5.86
CA THR A 44 2.43 5.21 5.18
C THR A 44 2.35 5.29 3.66
N TRP A 45 1.24 5.80 3.09
CA TRP A 45 1.05 5.81 1.65
C TRP A 45 2.00 6.81 0.96
N GLY A 46 2.71 6.33 -0.05
CA GLY A 46 3.39 7.18 -1.03
C GLY A 46 2.42 7.81 -2.05
N PRO A 47 2.89 8.75 -2.89
CA PRO A 47 2.04 9.47 -3.84
C PRO A 47 1.31 8.55 -4.83
N GLU A 48 1.92 7.43 -5.24
CA GLU A 48 1.25 6.46 -6.14
C GLU A 48 0.09 5.72 -5.47
N GLN A 49 0.23 5.39 -4.19
CA GLN A 49 -0.83 4.75 -3.41
C GLN A 49 -1.98 5.74 -3.18
N VAL A 50 -1.66 7.01 -2.95
CA VAL A 50 -2.66 8.10 -2.90
C VAL A 50 -3.41 8.21 -4.22
N CYS A 51 -2.70 8.22 -5.36
CA CYS A 51 -3.33 8.23 -6.69
C CYS A 51 -4.26 7.02 -6.91
N SER A 52 -3.84 5.83 -6.49
CA SER A 52 -4.67 4.62 -6.55
C SER A 52 -5.93 4.73 -5.68
N PHE A 53 -5.80 5.26 -4.46
CA PHE A 53 -6.91 5.51 -3.56
C PHE A 53 -7.94 6.50 -4.13
N LEU A 54 -7.46 7.58 -4.77
CA LEU A 54 -8.30 8.60 -5.38
C LEU A 54 -9.05 8.07 -6.61
N ARG A 55 -8.39 7.29 -7.48
CA ARG A 55 -9.05 6.59 -8.59
C ARG A 55 -10.19 5.70 -8.09
N ARG A 56 -9.97 4.93 -7.01
CA ARG A 56 -11.02 4.11 -6.39
C ARG A 56 -12.19 4.93 -5.85
N GLY A 57 -11.96 6.20 -5.51
CA GLY A 57 -13.00 7.16 -5.11
C GLY A 57 -13.71 7.85 -6.27
N GLY A 58 -13.34 7.57 -7.52
CA GLY A 58 -13.87 8.23 -8.72
C GLY A 58 -13.18 9.55 -9.09
N PHE A 59 -12.04 9.86 -8.47
CA PHE A 59 -11.25 11.06 -8.76
C PHE A 59 -10.11 10.70 -9.73
N GLU A 60 -10.41 10.70 -11.02
CA GLU A 60 -9.48 10.30 -12.09
C GLU A 60 -8.91 11.48 -12.88
N GLU A 61 -9.10 12.70 -12.39
CA GLU A 61 -8.66 13.91 -13.08
C GLU A 61 -7.13 13.88 -13.33
N PRO A 62 -6.67 13.95 -14.61
CA PRO A 62 -5.25 13.80 -14.92
C PRO A 62 -4.37 14.87 -14.28
N VAL A 63 -4.88 16.10 -14.18
CA VAL A 63 -4.19 17.24 -13.58
C VAL A 63 -3.99 17.01 -12.08
N LEU A 64 -5.02 16.57 -11.37
CA LEU A 64 -4.95 16.21 -9.95
C LEU A 64 -3.90 15.14 -9.69
N LEU A 65 -3.96 14.03 -10.43
CA LEU A 65 -3.05 12.89 -10.25
C LEU A 65 -1.60 13.26 -10.56
N LYS A 66 -1.38 14.09 -11.58
CA LYS A 66 -0.05 14.63 -11.91
C LYS A 66 0.47 15.51 -10.77
N ASN A 67 -0.33 16.46 -10.29
CA ASN A 67 0.07 17.39 -9.24
C ASN A 67 0.32 16.69 -7.89
N ILE A 68 -0.37 15.59 -7.60
CA ILE A 68 -0.10 14.75 -6.41
C ILE A 68 1.29 14.13 -6.47
N ARG A 69 1.71 13.66 -7.64
CA ARG A 69 3.04 13.09 -7.86
C ARG A 69 4.12 14.16 -7.79
N GLU A 70 3.90 15.30 -8.45
CA GLU A 70 4.87 16.40 -8.50
C GLU A 70 5.07 17.09 -7.14
N ASN A 71 4.01 17.21 -6.35
CA ASN A 71 4.07 17.80 -5.00
C ASN A 71 4.36 16.77 -3.90
N GLU A 72 4.70 15.53 -4.26
CA GLU A 72 4.98 14.42 -3.33
C GLU A 72 3.94 14.27 -2.21
N ILE A 73 2.65 14.37 -2.56
CA ILE A 73 1.58 14.30 -1.56
C ILE A 73 1.47 12.85 -1.05
N THR A 74 1.98 12.64 0.16
CA THR A 74 1.85 11.38 0.89
C THR A 74 0.51 11.28 1.60
N GLY A 75 0.12 10.06 1.97
CA GLY A 75 -1.14 9.81 2.66
C GLY A 75 -1.23 10.51 4.03
N ALA A 76 -0.10 10.73 4.71
CA ALA A 76 -0.03 11.51 5.93
C ALA A 76 -0.49 12.98 5.75
N LEU A 77 -0.36 13.53 4.54
CA LEU A 77 -0.75 14.91 4.23
C LEU A 77 -2.22 15.04 3.81
N LEU A 78 -2.90 13.92 3.48
CA LEU A 78 -4.30 13.94 3.03
C LEU A 78 -5.25 14.66 3.99
N PRO A 79 -5.19 14.45 5.32
CA PRO A 79 -6.08 15.13 6.25
C PRO A 79 -5.82 16.65 6.35
N CYS A 80 -4.65 17.11 5.91
CA CYS A 80 -4.22 18.51 5.98
C CYS A 80 -4.48 19.27 4.67
N LEU A 81 -5.16 18.65 3.69
CA LEU A 81 -5.58 19.31 2.46
C LEU A 81 -6.90 20.04 2.68
N ASP A 82 -6.92 21.33 2.35
CA ASP A 82 -8.09 22.20 2.42
C ASP A 82 -8.60 22.53 1.00
N GLU A 83 -9.73 23.24 0.92
CA GLU A 83 -10.34 23.62 -0.37
C GLU A 83 -9.40 24.43 -1.28
N SER A 84 -8.53 25.26 -0.70
CA SER A 84 -7.56 26.07 -1.44
C SER A 84 -6.43 25.22 -2.04
N ARG A 85 -5.91 24.26 -1.27
CA ARG A 85 -4.90 23.31 -1.76
C ARG A 85 -5.47 22.39 -2.82
N PHE A 86 -6.72 21.94 -2.71
CA PHE A 86 -7.34 21.14 -3.78
C PHE A 86 -7.51 21.92 -5.09
N GLU A 87 -7.78 23.22 -5.02
CA GLU A 87 -7.84 24.09 -6.20
C GLU A 87 -6.48 24.23 -6.87
N ASN A 88 -5.42 24.47 -6.08
CA ASN A 88 -4.05 24.49 -6.57
C ASN A 88 -3.58 23.15 -7.15
N LEU A 89 -4.17 22.04 -6.70
CA LEU A 89 -3.94 20.70 -7.26
C LEU A 89 -4.73 20.44 -8.55
N GLY A 90 -5.56 21.37 -9.00
CA GLY A 90 -6.26 21.29 -10.28
C GLY A 90 -7.77 21.03 -10.17
N VAL A 91 -8.30 20.77 -8.98
CA VAL A 91 -9.73 20.49 -8.79
C VAL A 91 -10.51 21.80 -8.78
N SER A 92 -10.95 22.23 -9.97
CA SER A 92 -11.59 23.54 -10.16
C SER A 92 -13.03 23.58 -9.62
N SER A 93 -13.76 22.46 -9.73
CA SER A 93 -15.15 22.37 -9.32
C SER A 93 -15.29 22.36 -7.79
N LEU A 94 -16.03 23.32 -7.24
CA LEU A 94 -16.35 23.36 -5.80
C LEU A 94 -17.07 22.08 -5.35
N GLY A 95 -17.94 21.52 -6.21
CA GLY A 95 -18.67 20.29 -5.91
C GLY A 95 -17.74 19.07 -5.77
N GLU A 96 -16.72 18.98 -6.62
CA GLU A 96 -15.73 17.90 -6.58
C GLU A 96 -14.79 18.07 -5.38
N ARG A 97 -14.34 19.30 -5.08
CA ARG A 97 -13.57 19.59 -3.86
C ARG A 97 -14.28 19.14 -2.59
N LYS A 98 -15.58 19.42 -2.47
CA LYS A 98 -16.39 18.99 -1.31
C LYS A 98 -16.54 17.47 -1.25
N LYS A 99 -16.77 16.81 -2.38
CA LYS A 99 -16.83 15.34 -2.45
C LYS A 99 -15.49 14.73 -2.01
N LEU A 100 -14.37 15.27 -2.52
CA LEU A 100 -13.03 14.80 -2.19
C LEU A 100 -12.72 14.97 -0.70
N LEU A 101 -13.02 16.15 -0.15
CA LEU A 101 -12.88 16.42 1.29
C LEU A 101 -13.68 15.43 2.13
N SER A 102 -14.96 15.20 1.78
CA SER A 102 -15.80 14.24 2.49
C SER A 102 -15.28 12.81 2.39
N TYR A 103 -14.68 12.44 1.25
CA TYR A 103 -14.12 11.12 1.02
C TYR A 103 -12.86 10.90 1.87
N ILE A 104 -11.99 11.91 1.97
CA ILE A 104 -10.79 11.88 2.82
C ILE A 104 -11.18 11.87 4.31
N GLN A 105 -12.18 12.66 4.72
CA GLN A 105 -12.69 12.64 6.09
C GLN A 105 -13.20 11.23 6.47
N ARG A 106 -13.92 10.57 5.55
CA ARG A 106 -14.36 9.18 5.74
C ARG A 106 -13.18 8.21 5.89
N LEU A 107 -12.11 8.38 5.12
CA LEU A 107 -10.88 7.59 5.27
C LEU A 107 -10.29 7.73 6.68
N VAL A 108 -10.15 8.97 7.17
CA VAL A 108 -9.62 9.25 8.51
C VAL A 108 -10.52 8.64 9.58
N GLN A 109 -11.85 8.78 9.46
CA GLN A 109 -12.80 8.23 10.42
C GLN A 109 -12.67 6.70 10.50
N ILE A 110 -12.62 6.01 9.35
CA ILE A 110 -12.42 4.56 9.31
C ILE A 110 -11.11 4.18 10.00
N HIS A 111 -10.03 4.91 9.76
CA HIS A 111 -8.75 4.63 10.40
C HIS A 111 -8.84 4.77 11.93
N VAL A 112 -9.45 5.84 12.44
CA VAL A 112 -9.64 6.03 13.89
C VAL A 112 -10.50 4.91 14.48
N ASP A 113 -11.62 4.56 13.84
CA ASP A 113 -12.53 3.52 14.32
C ASP A 113 -11.89 2.13 14.34
N THR A 114 -10.88 1.90 13.49
CA THR A 114 -10.14 0.63 13.48
C THR A 114 -9.08 0.52 14.58
N MET A 115 -8.60 1.63 15.14
CA MET A 115 -7.62 1.59 16.23
C MET A 115 -8.30 1.21 17.56
N LYS A 116 -7.69 0.29 18.31
CA LYS A 116 -8.16 -0.05 19.65
C LYS A 116 -7.41 0.77 20.69
N VAL A 117 -8.13 1.48 21.56
CA VAL A 117 -7.52 2.20 22.69
C VAL A 117 -7.57 1.32 23.94
N ILE A 118 -6.43 1.16 24.62
CA ILE A 118 -6.32 0.52 25.94
C ILE A 118 -5.96 1.59 26.98
N ASN A 119 -6.56 1.49 28.16
CA ASN A 119 -6.25 2.36 29.29
C ASN A 119 -5.24 1.67 30.21
N ASP A 120 -4.06 2.25 30.34
CA ASP A 120 -2.95 1.79 31.18
C ASP A 120 -2.66 2.82 32.29
N PRO A 121 -2.53 2.41 33.57
CA PRO A 121 -2.26 3.36 34.66
C PRO A 121 -0.90 4.07 34.59
N ILE A 122 0.09 3.52 33.90
CA ILE A 122 1.44 4.06 33.77
C ILE A 122 1.56 4.90 32.50
N HIS A 123 0.98 4.41 31.39
CA HIS A 123 1.12 5.02 30.06
C HIS A 123 -0.11 5.84 29.60
N GLY A 124 -1.22 5.81 30.34
CA GLY A 124 -2.46 6.48 29.94
C GLY A 124 -3.17 5.73 28.81
N HIS A 125 -3.52 6.43 27.73
CA HIS A 125 -4.18 5.82 26.56
C HIS A 125 -3.14 5.25 25.59
N ILE A 126 -3.22 3.96 25.28
CA ILE A 126 -2.39 3.27 24.30
C ILE A 126 -3.24 2.93 23.08
N GLU A 127 -2.89 3.47 21.92
CA GLU A 127 -3.51 3.11 20.64
C GLU A 127 -2.85 1.87 20.03
N LEU A 128 -3.67 0.90 19.62
CA LEU A 128 -3.23 -0.35 19.03
C LEU A 128 -3.81 -0.54 17.64
N HIS A 129 -2.92 -0.78 16.69
CA HIS A 129 -3.28 -1.15 15.32
C HIS A 129 -4.06 -2.49 15.30
N PRO A 130 -5.07 -2.67 14.42
CA PRO A 130 -5.87 -3.90 14.31
C PRO A 130 -5.05 -5.19 14.27
N LEU A 131 -3.89 -5.17 13.62
CA LEU A 131 -2.99 -6.33 13.56
C LEU A 131 -2.49 -6.73 14.95
N LEU A 132 -2.11 -5.76 15.79
CA LEU A 132 -1.67 -6.01 17.16
C LEU A 132 -2.82 -6.55 18.00
N VAL A 133 -4.02 -5.99 17.84
CA VAL A 133 -5.24 -6.47 18.51
C VAL A 133 -5.50 -7.94 18.17
N ARG A 134 -5.40 -8.30 16.88
CA ARG A 134 -5.55 -9.70 16.43
C ARG A 134 -4.54 -10.65 17.06
N ILE A 135 -3.30 -10.20 17.26
CA ILE A 135 -2.26 -10.99 17.94
C ILE A 135 -2.59 -11.11 19.44
N ILE A 136 -2.93 -9.99 20.08
CA ILE A 136 -3.26 -9.93 21.51
C ILE A 136 -4.44 -10.84 21.82
N ASP A 137 -5.49 -10.86 21.00
CA ASP A 137 -6.72 -11.63 21.23
C ASP A 137 -6.55 -13.15 20.97
N THR A 138 -5.34 -13.64 20.70
CA THR A 138 -5.06 -15.08 20.59
C THR A 138 -4.92 -15.76 21.96
N PRO A 139 -5.34 -17.03 22.14
CA PRO A 139 -5.15 -17.76 23.40
C PRO A 139 -3.68 -17.82 23.86
N GLN A 140 -2.74 -17.88 22.92
CA GLN A 140 -1.31 -17.92 23.17
C GLN A 140 -0.84 -16.65 23.87
N PHE A 141 -1.29 -15.49 23.40
CA PHE A 141 -0.95 -14.20 24.02
C PHE A 141 -1.75 -13.97 25.31
N GLN A 142 -3.05 -14.33 25.32
CA GLN A 142 -3.92 -14.17 26.49
C GLN A 142 -3.46 -14.99 27.71
N ARG A 143 -2.71 -16.09 27.50
CA ARG A 143 -2.07 -16.85 28.59
C ARG A 143 -1.19 -15.98 29.49
N LEU A 144 -0.59 -14.91 28.96
CA LEU A 144 0.29 -14.01 29.72
C LEU A 144 -0.44 -13.30 30.87
N ARG A 145 -1.78 -13.16 30.82
CA ARG A 145 -2.56 -12.60 31.93
C ARG A 145 -2.42 -13.36 33.24
N TYR A 146 -2.06 -14.64 33.17
CA TYR A 146 -1.96 -15.52 34.34
C TYR A 146 -0.53 -15.71 34.85
N ILE A 147 0.44 -14.99 34.27
CA ILE A 147 1.84 -15.03 34.69
C ILE A 147 2.16 -13.71 35.40
N LYS A 148 2.50 -13.79 36.69
CA LYS A 148 2.93 -12.61 37.46
C LYS A 148 4.27 -12.10 36.94
N GLN A 149 4.38 -10.79 36.69
CA GLN A 149 5.64 -10.16 36.26
C GLN A 149 6.81 -10.43 37.23
N LEU A 150 6.56 -10.42 38.55
CA LEU A 150 7.59 -10.61 39.58
C LEU A 150 7.67 -12.05 40.12
N GLY A 151 6.98 -13.02 39.51
CA GLY A 151 7.00 -14.42 39.95
C GLY A 151 6.66 -14.59 41.44
N GLY A 152 7.61 -15.16 42.21
CA GLY A 152 7.50 -15.44 43.64
C GLY A 152 7.73 -14.24 44.58
N GLY A 153 8.08 -13.06 44.07
CA GLY A 153 8.37 -11.88 44.90
C GLY A 153 7.20 -11.32 45.71
N TRP A 154 5.98 -11.83 45.50
CA TRP A 154 4.77 -11.47 46.26
C TRP A 154 4.57 -12.32 47.54
N GLY A 155 5.46 -13.26 47.83
CA GLY A 155 5.31 -14.27 48.89
C GLY A 155 6.44 -14.35 49.92
N ILE A 156 7.20 -13.27 50.12
CA ILE A 156 8.13 -13.10 51.25
C ILE A 156 7.82 -11.82 52.02
#